data_AF-T1EH93-F1
#
_entry.id   AF-T1EH93-F1
#
_cell.length_a   1.000
_cell.length_b   1.000
_cell.length_c   1.000
_cell.angle_alpha   90.00
_cell.angle_beta   90.00
_cell.angle_gamma   90.00
#
_symmetry.space_group_name_H-M   'P 1'
#
loop_
_entity.id
_entity.type
_entity.pdbx_description
1 polymer ?
#
loop_
_entity_poly.entity_id
_entity_poly.type
_entity_poly.pdbx_seq_one_letter_code
_entity_poly.pdbx_strand_id
1 'polypeptide(L)'
;GDCGSSGEAVLYLVTYLVISFLVVINMYIAVILENFSQATEDVQQGLTQDDFDMYYEVWEKFDENATQYIHLSKLCEFVDSLEPPLRIPMPNYYRLVSLDIPICENDMIHCVDILDGLTKNFLGTSEVTGDLGDIKKGPERKNYNPVSSTLKRQR
;
A
#
# COMPACT_ATOMS: atom_id res chain seq x y z
N GLY A 1 -21.21 -14.57 -64.76
CA GLY A 1 -21.44 -13.15 -64.51
C GLY A 1 -20.19 -12.63 -63.89
N ASP A 2 -19.31 -12.02 -64.69
CA ASP A 2 -17.94 -11.65 -64.31
C ASP A 2 -17.74 -10.14 -64.49
N CYS A 3 -18.38 -9.35 -63.62
CA CYS A 3 -18.16 -7.89 -63.58
C CYS A 3 -17.90 -7.47 -62.14
N GLY A 4 -16.63 -7.51 -61.72
CA GLY A 4 -16.16 -6.73 -60.57
C GLY A 4 -15.72 -5.36 -61.07
N SER A 5 -16.23 -4.28 -60.49
CA SER A 5 -15.78 -2.94 -60.87
C SER A 5 -14.43 -2.64 -60.22
N SER A 6 -13.44 -2.22 -61.03
CA SER A 6 -12.10 -1.93 -60.52
C SER A 6 -12.09 -0.81 -59.47
N GLY A 7 -13.04 0.14 -59.56
CA GLY A 7 -13.21 1.21 -58.58
C GLY A 7 -13.69 0.72 -57.22
N GLU A 8 -14.72 -0.15 -57.17
CA GLU A 8 -15.23 -0.69 -55.91
C GLU A 8 -14.23 -1.64 -55.27
N ALA A 9 -13.48 -2.42 -56.07
CA ALA A 9 -12.42 -3.28 -55.57
C ALA A 9 -11.29 -2.49 -54.90
N VAL A 10 -10.87 -1.38 -55.50
CA VAL A 10 -9.84 -0.49 -54.92
C VAL A 10 -10.35 0.17 -53.65
N LEU A 11 -11.58 0.69 -53.64
CA LEU A 11 -12.14 1.35 -52.46
C LEU A 11 -12.34 0.37 -51.30
N TYR A 12 -12.83 -0.84 -51.59
CA TYR A 12 -12.96 -1.91 -50.60
C TYR A 12 -11.59 -2.29 -50.02
N LEU A 13 -10.59 -2.52 -50.87
CA LEU A 13 -9.26 -2.94 -50.44
C LEU A 13 -8.57 -1.84 -49.62
N VAL A 14 -8.63 -0.58 -50.05
CA VAL A 14 -8.05 0.55 -49.30
C VAL A 14 -8.74 0.70 -47.95
N THR A 15 -10.07 0.67 -47.91
CA THR A 15 -10.83 0.79 -46.66
C THR A 15 -10.54 -0.37 -45.71
N TYR A 16 -10.50 -1.59 -46.24
CA TYR A 16 -10.16 -2.80 -45.48
C TYR A 16 -8.76 -2.72 -44.90
N LEU A 17 -7.77 -2.29 -45.69
CA LEU A 17 -6.39 -2.14 -45.23
C LEU A 17 -6.31 -1.07 -44.14
N VAL A 18 -6.89 0.11 -44.35
CA VAL A 18 -6.88 1.19 -43.36
C VAL A 18 -7.52 0.75 -42.05
N ILE A 19 -8.72 0.15 -42.09
CA ILE A 19 -9.41 -0.34 -40.89
C ILE A 19 -8.61 -1.44 -40.21
N SER A 20 -8.11 -2.42 -40.96
CA SER A 20 -7.31 -3.53 -40.42
C SER A 20 -6.04 -3.02 -39.72
N PHE A 21 -5.33 -2.08 -40.34
CA PHE A 21 -4.13 -1.48 -39.72
C PHE A 21 -4.47 -0.71 -38.44
N LEU A 22 -5.54 0.08 -38.45
CA LEU A 22 -5.97 0.82 -37.26
C LEU A 22 -6.34 -0.14 -36.12
N VAL A 23 -7.05 -1.23 -36.39
CA VAL A 23 -7.43 -2.22 -35.37
C VAL A 23 -6.19 -2.94 -34.83
N VAL A 24 -5.30 -3.43 -35.69
CA VAL A 24 -4.10 -4.17 -35.27
C VAL A 24 -3.17 -3.28 -34.44
N ILE A 25 -2.93 -2.05 -34.88
CA ILE A 25 -2.06 -1.10 -34.16
C ILE A 25 -2.67 -0.72 -32.81
N ASN A 26 -3.96 -0.37 -32.78
CA ASN A 26 -4.61 0.03 -31.53
C ASN A 26 -4.72 -1.13 -30.54
N MET A 27 -4.96 -2.37 -31.00
CA MET A 27 -4.91 -3.56 -30.16
C MET A 27 -3.49 -3.79 -29.61
N TYR A 28 -2.46 -3.65 -30.43
CA TYR A 28 -1.08 -3.85 -30.01
C TYR A 28 -0.64 -2.83 -28.96
N ILE A 29 -0.98 -1.54 -29.16
CA ILE A 29 -0.74 -0.49 -28.16
C ILE A 29 -1.48 -0.83 -26.86
N ALA A 30 -2.74 -1.26 -26.93
CA ALA A 30 -3.51 -1.62 -25.74
C ALA A 30 -2.86 -2.75 -24.94
N VAL A 31 -2.39 -3.82 -25.61
CA VAL A 31 -1.70 -4.94 -24.94
C VAL A 31 -0.39 -4.49 -24.30
N ILE A 32 0.40 -3.65 -24.99
CA ILE A 32 1.64 -3.10 -24.42
C ILE A 32 1.33 -2.23 -23.21
N LEU A 33 0.33 -1.34 -23.30
CA LEU A 33 -0.06 -0.46 -22.21
C LEU A 33 -0.59 -1.25 -21.02
N GLU A 34 -1.36 -2.31 -21.24
CA GLU A 34 -1.84 -3.20 -20.19
C GLU A 34 -0.67 -3.92 -19.50
N ASN A 35 0.29 -4.44 -20.28
CA ASN A 35 1.48 -5.07 -19.73
C ASN A 35 2.36 -4.07 -18.95
N PHE A 36 2.54 -2.85 -19.47
CA PHE A 36 3.31 -1.81 -18.78
C PHE A 36 2.57 -1.32 -17.53
N SER A 37 1.25 -1.20 -17.59
CA SER A 37 0.41 -0.87 -16.44
C SER A 37 0.55 -1.93 -15.35
N GLN A 38 0.44 -3.22 -15.70
CA GLN A 38 0.65 -4.33 -14.76
C GLN A 38 2.07 -4.34 -14.20
N ALA A 39 3.09 -4.17 -15.04
CA ALA A 39 4.47 -4.10 -14.56
C ALA A 39 4.72 -2.89 -13.66
N THR A 40 4.05 -1.76 -13.91
CA THR A 40 4.13 -0.57 -13.04
C THR A 40 3.38 -0.82 -11.73
N GLU A 41 2.26 -1.52 -11.75
CA GLU A 41 1.50 -1.93 -10.56
C GLU A 41 2.31 -2.89 -9.68
N ASP A 42 2.98 -3.88 -10.31
CA ASP A 42 3.90 -4.81 -9.65
C ASP A 42 5.13 -4.12 -9.04
N VAL A 43 5.59 -3.01 -9.63
CA VAL A 43 6.70 -2.20 -9.09
C VAL A 43 6.20 -1.16 -8.06
N GLN A 44 4.91 -0.79 -8.08
CA GLN A 44 4.38 0.27 -7.23
C GLN A 44 3.65 -0.18 -5.96
N GLN A 45 3.24 -1.43 -5.77
CA GLN A 45 2.19 -1.66 -4.76
C GLN A 45 2.43 -2.84 -3.82
N GLY A 46 3.14 -2.57 -2.73
CA GLY A 46 2.99 -3.35 -1.50
C GLY A 46 4.11 -3.17 -0.50
N LEU A 47 3.80 -3.48 0.76
CA LEU A 47 4.82 -3.90 1.70
C LEU A 47 5.18 -5.35 1.37
N THR A 48 6.46 -5.61 1.19
CA THR A 48 7.01 -6.94 0.94
C THR A 48 7.22 -7.70 2.25
N GLN A 49 7.49 -9.01 2.15
CA GLN A 49 7.84 -9.81 3.33
C GLN A 49 9.09 -9.26 4.04
N ASP A 50 10.09 -8.82 3.28
CA ASP A 50 11.34 -8.26 3.79
C ASP A 50 11.08 -6.99 4.62
N ASP A 51 10.07 -6.19 4.27
CA ASP A 51 9.68 -5.00 5.04
C ASP A 51 9.09 -5.36 6.42
N PHE A 52 8.33 -6.46 6.49
CA PHE A 52 7.81 -6.96 7.76
C PHE A 52 8.92 -7.57 8.62
N ASP A 53 9.86 -8.29 8.01
CA ASP A 53 11.00 -8.86 8.71
C ASP A 53 11.88 -7.74 9.28
N MET A 54 12.17 -6.68 8.50
CA MET A 54 12.88 -5.47 8.95
C MET A 54 12.17 -4.80 10.14
N TYR A 55 10.83 -4.71 10.10
CA TYR A 55 10.06 -4.17 11.21
C TYR A 55 10.28 -4.95 12.52
N TYR A 56 10.24 -6.29 12.46
CA TYR A 56 10.44 -7.12 13.65
C TYR A 56 11.89 -7.12 14.14
N GLU A 57 12.88 -7.07 13.23
CA GLU A 57 14.29 -6.93 13.59
C GLU A 57 14.59 -5.63 14.33
N VAL A 58 13.97 -4.51 13.91
CA VAL A 58 14.07 -3.25 14.64
C VAL A 58 13.28 -3.33 15.94
N TRP A 59 12.07 -3.92 15.95
CA TRP A 59 11.23 -4.08 17.14
C TRP A 59 11.95 -4.80 18.28
N GLU A 60 12.69 -5.87 17.98
CA GLU A 60 13.44 -6.65 18.96
C GLU A 60 14.42 -5.79 19.78
N LYS A 61 14.97 -4.73 19.17
CA LYS A 61 15.88 -3.78 19.85
C LYS A 61 15.15 -2.88 20.87
N PHE A 62 13.84 -2.71 20.73
CA PHE A 62 13.02 -1.89 21.63
C PHE A 62 12.26 -2.72 22.68
N ASP A 63 12.05 -4.02 22.40
CA ASP A 63 11.33 -4.99 23.25
C ASP A 63 12.13 -6.30 23.39
N GLU A 64 13.28 -6.24 24.06
CA GLU A 64 14.18 -7.39 24.30
C GLU A 64 13.50 -8.55 25.07
N ASN A 65 12.41 -8.26 25.78
CA ASN A 65 11.68 -9.23 26.61
C ASN A 65 10.49 -9.88 25.88
N ALA A 66 10.31 -9.60 24.58
CA ALA A 66 9.19 -10.08 23.77
C ALA A 66 7.81 -9.85 24.43
N THR A 67 7.66 -8.71 25.10
CA THR A 67 6.41 -8.35 25.79
C THR A 67 5.30 -7.97 24.80
N GLN A 68 5.66 -7.67 23.55
CA GLN A 68 4.81 -7.11 22.49
C GLN A 68 4.34 -5.68 22.75
N TYR A 69 4.92 -5.00 23.74
CA TYR A 69 4.57 -3.63 24.09
C TYR A 69 5.80 -2.74 24.20
N ILE A 70 5.68 -1.49 23.75
CA ILE A 70 6.65 -0.44 24.02
C ILE A 70 5.97 0.76 24.67
N HIS A 71 6.72 1.53 25.45
CA HIS A 71 6.21 2.77 26.02
C HIS A 71 6.09 3.85 24.94
N LEU A 72 5.02 4.65 24.98
CA LEU A 72 4.73 5.73 24.02
C LEU A 72 5.90 6.70 23.83
N SER A 73 6.72 6.93 24.86
CA SER A 73 7.90 7.80 24.74
C SER A 73 8.94 7.28 23.73
N LYS A 74 9.01 5.96 23.51
CA LYS A 74 9.93 5.33 22.56
C LYS A 74 9.34 5.23 21.14
N LEU A 75 8.04 5.47 20.97
CA LEU A 75 7.36 5.32 19.67
C LEU A 75 7.99 6.20 18.58
N CYS A 76 8.29 7.45 18.89
CA CYS A 76 8.87 8.39 17.92
C CYS A 76 10.26 7.95 17.45
N GLU A 77 11.08 7.41 18.35
CA GLU A 77 12.41 6.90 18.05
C GLU A 77 12.32 5.59 17.25
N PHE A 78 11.41 4.70 17.66
CA PHE A 78 11.15 3.45 16.96
C PHE A 78 10.80 3.67 15.48
N VAL A 79 9.80 4.49 15.17
CA VAL A 79 9.39 4.71 13.78
C VAL A 79 10.42 5.48 12.94
N ASP A 80 11.32 6.24 13.56
CA ASP A 80 12.43 6.89 12.86
C ASP A 80 13.59 5.92 12.58
N SER A 81 13.75 4.89 13.41
CA SER A 81 14.78 3.85 13.25
C SER A 81 14.46 2.78 12.21
N LEU A 82 13.21 2.70 11.77
CA LEU A 82 12.80 1.82 10.66
C LEU A 82 13.44 2.27 9.35
N GLU A 83 13.44 1.39 8.35
CA GLU A 83 13.88 1.72 6.99
C GLU A 83 12.69 2.07 6.08
N PRO A 84 12.90 2.81 4.98
CA PRO A 84 11.87 2.95 3.94
C PRO A 84 11.42 1.55 3.49
N PRO A 85 10.12 1.30 3.29
CA PRO A 85 9.01 2.25 3.23
C PRO A 85 8.30 2.58 4.55
N LEU A 86 8.60 1.87 5.64
CA LEU A 86 7.87 2.01 6.92
C LEU A 86 8.38 3.15 7.81
N ARG A 87 9.56 3.70 7.51
CA ARG A 87 10.18 4.80 8.26
C ARG A 87 9.34 6.08 8.25
N ILE A 88 9.15 6.67 9.43
CA ILE A 88 8.63 8.04 9.59
C ILE A 88 9.69 8.92 10.27
N PRO A 89 10.44 9.74 9.50
CA PRO A 89 11.54 10.52 10.04
C PRO A 89 11.08 11.61 11.00
N MET A 90 11.92 11.93 12.00
CA MET A 90 11.64 13.06 12.90
C MET A 90 11.70 14.41 12.15
N PRO A 91 10.86 15.40 12.50
CA PRO A 91 9.81 15.36 13.52
C PRO A 91 8.53 14.64 13.03
N ASN A 92 8.18 13.53 13.69
CA ASN A 92 7.11 12.60 13.28
C ASN A 92 5.82 12.70 14.11
N TYR A 93 5.78 13.59 15.11
CA TYR A 93 4.69 13.70 16.07
C TYR A 93 3.32 13.90 15.41
N TYR A 94 3.20 14.85 14.47
CA TYR A 94 1.93 15.11 13.77
C TYR A 94 1.46 13.92 12.94
N ARG A 95 2.40 13.18 12.34
CA ARG A 95 2.09 11.97 11.57
C ARG A 95 1.59 10.87 12.50
N LEU A 96 2.28 10.58 13.60
CA LEU A 96 1.86 9.58 14.59
C LEU A 96 0.49 9.88 15.22
N VAL A 97 0.19 11.16 15.41
CA VAL A 97 -1.14 11.61 15.85
C VAL A 97 -2.19 11.27 14.80
N SER A 98 -1.93 11.51 13.50
CA SER A 98 -2.87 11.16 12.43
C SER A 98 -3.11 9.65 12.24
N LEU A 99 -2.24 8.79 12.76
CA LEU A 99 -2.39 7.33 12.68
C LEU A 99 -3.37 6.74 13.71
N ASP A 100 -3.81 7.54 14.68
CA ASP A 100 -4.76 7.14 15.73
C ASP A 100 -4.39 5.81 16.43
N ILE A 101 -3.10 5.63 16.74
CA ILE A 101 -2.60 4.39 17.32
C ILE A 101 -3.20 4.23 18.74
N PRO A 102 -3.82 3.09 19.06
CA PRO A 102 -4.38 2.84 20.39
C PRO A 102 -3.27 2.75 21.46
N ILE A 103 -3.55 3.35 22.61
CA ILE A 103 -2.65 3.38 23.78
C ILE A 103 -3.34 2.60 24.90
N CYS A 104 -2.65 1.57 25.39
CA CYS A 104 -3.06 0.74 26.52
C CYS A 104 -2.73 1.41 27.87
N GLU A 105 -3.13 0.75 28.96
CA GLU A 105 -2.75 1.14 30.32
C GLU A 105 -1.23 1.35 30.46
N ASN A 106 -0.83 2.31 31.31
CA ASN A 106 0.56 2.71 31.55
C ASN A 106 1.30 3.29 30.33
N ASP A 107 0.59 3.99 29.42
CA ASP A 107 1.18 4.60 28.21
C ASP A 107 1.90 3.57 27.31
N MET A 108 1.45 2.32 27.33
CA MET A 108 2.03 1.23 26.52
C MET A 108 1.29 1.09 25.19
N ILE A 109 2.00 0.70 24.14
CA ILE A 109 1.47 0.52 22.79
C ILE A 109 1.86 -0.85 22.28
N HIS A 110 0.91 -1.56 21.67
CA HIS A 110 1.12 -2.91 21.18
C HIS A 110 1.79 -2.91 19.79
N CYS A 111 2.71 -3.84 19.58
CA CYS A 111 3.46 -4.03 18.34
C CYS A 111 2.57 -4.05 17.09
N VAL A 112 1.51 -4.85 17.11
CA VAL A 112 0.61 -5.01 15.95
C VAL A 112 -0.16 -3.73 15.63
N ASP A 113 -0.46 -2.89 16.63
CA ASP A 113 -1.22 -1.66 16.40
C ASP A 113 -0.35 -0.57 15.76
N ILE A 114 0.95 -0.57 16.07
CA ILE A 114 1.92 0.29 15.40
C ILE A 114 2.08 -0.17 13.95
N LEU A 115 2.26 -1.47 13.72
CA LEU A 115 2.39 -2.02 12.36
C LEU A 115 1.15 -1.75 11.49
N ASP A 116 -0.05 -1.91 12.05
CA ASP A 116 -1.31 -1.58 11.38
C ASP A 116 -1.40 -0.07 11.04
N GLY A 117 -1.04 0.80 11.98
CA GLY A 117 -0.96 2.24 11.75
C GLY A 117 0.03 2.62 10.63
N LEU A 118 1.22 2.04 10.63
CA LEU A 118 2.24 2.28 9.60
C LEU A 118 1.82 1.73 8.23
N THR A 119 1.21 0.55 8.20
CA THR A 119 0.70 -0.04 6.96
C THR A 119 -0.39 0.83 6.35
N LYS A 120 -1.34 1.30 7.17
CA LYS A 120 -2.37 2.26 6.74
C LYS A 120 -1.78 3.59 6.27
N ASN A 121 -0.71 4.07 6.90
CA ASN A 121 -0.01 5.27 6.46
C ASN A 121 0.61 5.09 5.07
N PHE A 122 1.29 3.96 4.83
CA PHE A 122 1.91 3.63 3.56
C PHE A 122 0.85 3.49 2.46
N LEU A 123 -0.20 2.71 2.71
CA LEU A 123 -1.30 2.51 1.78
C LEU A 123 -2.12 3.79 1.53
N GLY A 124 -2.31 4.65 2.52
CA GLY A 124 -3.01 5.93 2.36
C GLY A 124 -2.19 7.00 1.64
N THR A 125 -0.86 6.83 1.54
CA THR A 125 0.02 7.70 0.74
C THR A 125 0.07 7.26 -0.72
N SER A 126 -0.18 5.97 -0.99
CA SER A 126 -0.36 5.41 -2.33
C SER A 126 -1.83 5.59 -2.73
N GLU A 127 -2.16 6.54 -3.62
CA GLU A 127 -3.54 6.80 -4.09
C GLU A 127 -4.12 5.61 -4.90
N VAL A 128 -4.43 4.51 -4.24
CA VAL A 128 -5.21 3.39 -4.78
C VAL A 128 -6.25 3.07 -3.73
N THR A 129 -7.41 3.71 -3.88
CA THR A 129 -8.62 3.38 -3.13
C THR A 129 -9.14 2.01 -3.57
N GLY A 130 -8.49 0.96 -3.08
CA GLY A 130 -8.98 -0.41 -3.06
C GLY A 130 -9.53 -0.71 -1.67
N ASP A 131 -10.84 -0.90 -1.60
CA ASP A 131 -11.64 -1.34 -0.45
C ASP A 131 -10.89 -2.32 0.47
N LEU A 132 -10.47 -1.88 1.67
CA LEU A 132 -9.99 -2.77 2.72
C LEU A 132 -11.09 -2.96 3.77
N GLY A 133 -12.01 -3.87 3.47
CA GLY A 133 -12.86 -4.49 4.45
C GLY A 133 -12.01 -5.17 5.53
N ASP A 134 -12.33 -4.86 6.80
CA ASP A 134 -11.94 -5.55 8.02
C ASP A 134 -10.66 -6.40 7.92
N ILE A 135 -9.50 -5.78 8.16
CA ILE A 135 -8.33 -6.52 8.65
C ILE A 135 -8.78 -7.21 9.94
N LYS A 136 -9.07 -8.51 9.81
CA LYS A 136 -9.63 -9.36 10.86
C LYS A 136 -8.92 -9.09 12.18
N LYS A 137 -9.69 -8.65 13.19
CA LYS A 137 -9.27 -8.66 14.59
C LYS A 137 -8.61 -10.01 14.87
N GLY A 138 -7.30 -9.98 15.08
CA GLY A 138 -6.52 -11.14 15.51
C GLY A 138 -7.10 -11.77 16.79
N PRO A 139 -6.58 -12.94 17.19
CA PRO A 139 -7.09 -13.66 18.36
C PRO A 139 -7.09 -12.77 19.61
N GLU A 140 -8.02 -13.00 20.54
CA GLU A 140 -8.15 -12.23 21.79
C GLU A 140 -6.79 -12.03 22.47
N ARG A 141 -6.35 -10.77 22.49
CA ARG A 141 -5.05 -10.36 23.01
C ARG A 141 -5.13 -10.30 24.54
N LYS A 142 -4.32 -11.11 25.23
CA LYS A 142 -4.24 -11.09 26.70
C LYS A 142 -3.80 -9.70 27.20
N ASN A 143 -4.51 -9.14 28.17
CA ASN A 143 -4.26 -7.80 28.76
C ASN A 143 -4.34 -6.61 27.78
N TYR A 144 -5.15 -6.72 26.73
CA TYR A 144 -5.38 -5.61 25.81
C TYR A 144 -6.54 -4.71 26.27
N ASN A 145 -6.21 -3.66 27.03
CA ASN A 145 -7.15 -2.65 27.49
C ASN A 145 -6.77 -1.28 26.90
N PRO A 146 -7.30 -0.89 25.72
CA PRO A 146 -7.03 0.41 25.13
C PRO A 146 -7.76 1.50 25.94
N VAL A 147 -6.99 2.40 26.57
CA VAL A 147 -7.51 3.49 27.41
C VAL A 147 -7.62 4.79 26.61
N SER A 148 -6.73 5.00 25.64
CA SER A 148 -6.66 6.23 24.85
C SER A 148 -6.14 5.95 23.43
N SER A 149 -5.97 7.00 22.64
CA SER A 149 -5.31 6.95 21.33
C SER A 149 -4.43 8.17 21.13
N THR A 150 -3.51 8.11 20.16
CA THR A 150 -2.63 9.24 19.85
C THR A 150 -3.40 10.51 19.48
N LEU A 151 -4.60 10.41 18.88
CA LEU A 151 -5.50 11.56 18.63
C LEU A 151 -6.15 12.10 19.92
N LYS A 152 -6.63 11.22 20.80
CA LYS A 152 -7.41 11.63 21.98
C LYS A 152 -6.59 12.37 23.04
N ARG A 153 -5.27 12.14 23.11
CA ARG A 153 -4.38 12.77 24.10
C ARG A 153 -4.02 14.24 23.80
N GLN A 154 -4.38 14.75 22.62
CA GLN A 154 -4.17 16.16 22.26
C GLN A 154 -5.33 17.10 22.65
N ARG A 155 -6.46 16.56 23.13
CA ARG A 155 -7.62 17.35 23.56
C ARG A 155 -7.57 17.71 25.05
#